data_AF-A0A8X6UWG3-F1
#
_entry.id   AF-A0A8X6UWG3-F1
#
_cell.length_a   1.000
_cell.length_b   1.000
_cell.length_c   1.000
_cell.angle_alpha   90.00
_cell.angle_beta   90.00
_cell.angle_gamma   90.00
#
_symmetry.space_group_name_H-M   'P 1'
#
loop_
_entity.id
_entity.type
_entity.pdbx_description
1 polymer ?
#
loop_
_entity_poly.entity_id
_entity_poly.type
_entity_poly.pdbx_seq_one_letter_code
_entity_poly.pdbx_strand_id
1 'polypeptide(L)'
;MWAVECNEAVFTDESRICLQHHDGWIRVWRHRGERMLNSCVMHRHTGPAPGIMVWDGNGYHSRTPLVRIAGTLNSQRYISKLLEPAVLP
;
A
#
# COMPACT_ATOMS: atom_id res chain seq x y z
N MET A 1 -27.02 13.01 -1.15
CA MET A 1 -26.70 13.66 0.15
C MET A 1 -25.25 13.37 0.53
N TRP A 2 -24.83 12.11 0.65
CA TRP A 2 -23.44 11.71 0.98
C TRP A 2 -22.34 12.18 0.00
N ALA A 3 -22.61 12.17 -1.31
CA ALA A 3 -21.60 12.54 -2.31
C ALA A 3 -21.14 14.01 -2.23
N VAL A 4 -21.98 14.91 -1.69
CA VAL A 4 -21.64 16.34 -1.58
C VAL A 4 -20.76 16.60 -0.36
N GLU A 5 -21.00 15.89 0.75
CA GLU A 5 -20.14 15.97 1.95
C GLU A 5 -18.73 15.45 1.70
N CYS A 6 -18.58 14.41 0.87
CA CYS A 6 -17.26 13.87 0.53
C CYS A 6 -16.40 14.82 -0.34
N ASN A 7 -16.98 15.87 -0.92
CA ASN A 7 -16.21 16.80 -1.76
C ASN A 7 -15.23 17.65 -0.95
N GLU A 8 -15.59 17.97 0.30
CA GLU A 8 -14.77 18.77 1.21
C GLU A 8 -13.88 17.89 2.11
N ALA A 9 -14.09 16.58 2.10
CA ALA A 9 -13.31 15.64 2.89
C ALA A 9 -12.01 15.25 2.17
N VAL A 10 -10.93 15.13 2.94
CA VAL A 10 -9.67 14.52 2.50
C VAL A 10 -9.52 13.19 3.22
N PHE A 11 -9.41 12.11 2.46
CA PHE A 11 -9.17 10.77 3.00
C PHE A 11 -7.67 10.52 3.07
N THR A 12 -7.16 10.11 4.22
CA THR A 12 -5.73 9.82 4.41
C THR A 12 -5.56 8.41 4.95
N ASP A 13 -4.53 7.70 4.52
CA ASP A 13 -4.21 6.38 5.04
C ASP A 13 -2.72 6.04 4.87
N GLU A 14 -2.27 5.04 5.61
CA GLU A 14 -0.96 4.43 5.47
C GLU A 14 -1.06 3.09 4.76
N SER A 15 -0.33 2.95 3.66
CA SER A 15 -0.29 1.71 2.90
C SER A 15 1.12 1.15 2.78
N ARG A 16 1.23 -0.18 2.80
CA ARG A 16 2.49 -0.90 2.60
C ARG A 16 2.52 -1.53 1.22
N ILE A 17 3.42 -1.05 0.37
CA ILE A 17 3.66 -1.62 -0.96
C ILE A 17 4.81 -2.63 -0.84
N CYS A 18 4.49 -3.90 -0.97
CA CYS A 18 5.46 -4.99 -0.88
C CYS A 18 6.09 -5.25 -2.26
N LEU A 19 7.42 -5.43 -2.29
CA LEU A 19 8.15 -5.79 -3.51
C LEU A 19 7.83 -7.20 -3.99
N GLN A 20 7.38 -8.06 -3.08
CA GLN A 20 6.98 -9.42 -3.38
C GLN A 20 5.46 -9.54 -3.24
N HIS A 21 4.83 -10.09 -4.27
CA HIS A 21 3.38 -10.31 -4.32
C HIS A 21 2.92 -11.19 -3.15
N HIS A 22 1.96 -10.72 -2.36
CA HIS A 22 1.51 -11.42 -1.15
C HIS A 22 0.72 -12.69 -1.47
N ASP A 23 0.03 -12.73 -2.61
CA ASP A 23 -0.90 -13.83 -2.89
C ASP A 23 -0.18 -15.11 -3.31
N GLY A 24 1.11 -15.04 -3.68
CA GLY A 24 1.92 -16.22 -4.00
C GLY A 24 1.54 -16.95 -5.28
N TRP A 25 0.44 -16.54 -5.92
CA TRP A 25 -0.02 -17.10 -7.17
C TRP A 25 0.63 -16.37 -8.33
N ILE A 26 1.58 -17.04 -8.98
CA ILE A 26 2.03 -16.65 -10.31
C ILE A 26 0.99 -17.18 -11.30
N ARG A 27 0.47 -16.31 -12.16
CA ARG A 27 -0.42 -16.73 -13.24
C ARG A 27 0.43 -17.41 -14.31
N VAL A 28 0.19 -18.70 -14.53
CA VAL A 28 0.85 -19.52 -15.54
C VAL A 28 -0.20 -20.31 -16.30
N TRP A 29 -0.01 -20.45 -17.61
CA TRP A 29 -0.80 -21.36 -18.44
C TRP A 29 -0.24 -22.78 -18.30
N ARG A 30 -1.12 -23.77 -18.18
CA ARG A 30 -0.78 -25.19 -17.98
C ARG A 30 -1.92 -26.10 -18.40
N HIS A 31 -1.60 -27.31 -18.83
CA HIS A 31 -2.60 -28.33 -19.13
C HIS A 31 -3.22 -28.89 -17.83
N ARG A 32 -4.40 -29.51 -17.96
CA ARG A 32 -5.10 -30.12 -16.83
C ARG A 32 -4.26 -31.26 -16.25
N GLY A 33 -4.03 -31.22 -14.94
CA GLY A 33 -3.25 -32.25 -14.21
C GLY A 33 -1.82 -31.83 -13.88
N GLU A 34 -1.28 -30.79 -14.52
CA GLU A 34 0.12 -30.36 -14.33
C GLU A 34 0.37 -29.54 -13.07
N ARG A 35 -0.67 -29.29 -12.25
CA ARG A 35 -0.60 -28.36 -11.11
C ARG A 35 0.51 -28.68 -10.11
N MET A 36 0.78 -29.97 -9.90
CA MET A 36 1.72 -30.47 -8.89
C MET A 36 3.05 -30.96 -9.48
N LEU A 37 3.32 -30.70 -10.77
CA LEU A 37 4.64 -30.99 -11.33
C LEU A 37 5.69 -30.12 -10.65
N ASN A 38 6.88 -30.67 -10.41
CA ASN A 38 7.98 -29.92 -9.79
C ASN A 38 8.37 -28.67 -10.60
N SER A 39 8.21 -28.72 -11.93
CA SER A 39 8.39 -27.55 -12.81
C SER A 39 7.31 -26.47 -12.66
N CYS A 40 6.17 -26.80 -12.03
CA CYS A 40 5.01 -25.94 -11.84
C CYS A 40 4.82 -25.47 -10.39
N VAL A 41 5.76 -25.81 -9.50
CA VAL A 41 5.74 -25.45 -8.07
C VAL A 41 7.04 -24.71 -7.75
N MET A 42 6.92 -23.56 -7.08
CA MET A 42 8.08 -22.82 -6.57
C MET A 42 7.97 -22.66 -5.06
N HIS A 43 9.06 -22.94 -4.35
CA HIS A 43 9.16 -22.64 -2.93
C HIS A 43 9.07 -21.14 -2.71
N ARG A 44 8.30 -20.75 -1.70
CA ARG A 44 8.11 -19.35 -1.35
C ARG A 44 8.53 -19.10 0.09
N HIS A 45 9.23 -17.99 0.29
CA HIS A 45 9.52 -17.47 1.61
C HIS A 45 8.23 -17.00 2.30
N THR A 46 7.97 -17.48 3.51
CA THR A 46 6.78 -17.16 4.31
C THR A 46 6.96 -15.95 5.25
N GLY A 47 8.17 -15.41 5.35
CA GLY A 47 8.43 -14.22 6.17
C GLY A 47 7.95 -12.91 5.50
N PRO A 48 7.96 -11.79 6.23
CA PRO A 48 7.51 -10.51 5.74
C PRO A 48 8.24 -10.13 4.45
N ALA A 49 7.50 -9.86 3.38
CA ALA A 49 8.08 -9.32 2.16
C ALA A 49 8.69 -7.94 2.48
N PRO A 50 9.89 -7.60 1.99
CA PRO A 50 10.37 -6.23 2.04
C PRO A 50 9.38 -5.32 1.30
N GLY A 51 9.15 -4.13 1.83
CA GLY A 51 8.15 -3.22 1.31
C GLY A 51 8.40 -1.79 1.78
N ILE A 52 7.79 -0.86 1.07
CA ILE A 52 7.84 0.56 1.35
C ILE A 52 6.52 0.94 2.01
N MET A 53 6.60 1.60 3.16
CA MET A 53 5.44 2.21 3.79
C MET A 53 5.28 3.63 3.26
N VAL A 54 4.08 3.97 2.84
CA VAL A 54 3.73 5.28 2.29
C VAL A 54 2.50 5.82 2.97
N TRP A 55 2.37 7.14 2.97
CA TRP A 55 1.18 7.87 3.39
C TRP A 55 0.81 8.85 2.30
N ASP A 56 -0.48 8.96 2.01
CA ASP A 56 -1.03 10.02 1.19
C ASP A 56 -2.43 10.41 1.67
N GLY A 57 -2.90 11.52 1.11
CA GLY A 57 -4.22 12.08 1.31
C GLY A 57 -4.85 12.38 -0.04
N ASN A 58 -6.09 11.94 -0.24
CA ASN A 58 -6.84 12.14 -1.46
C ASN A 58 -8.19 12.81 -1.15
N GLY A 59 -8.36 14.03 -1.66
CA GLY A 59 -9.64 14.74 -1.67
C GLY A 59 -10.27 14.68 -3.05
N TYR A 60 -11.47 15.26 -3.19
CA TYR A 60 -12.19 15.23 -4.46
C TYR A 60 -11.51 16.07 -5.56
N HIS A 61 -10.90 17.20 -5.18
CA HIS A 61 -10.22 18.13 -6.10
C HIS A 61 -8.72 18.27 -5.84
N SER A 62 -8.17 17.53 -4.89
CA SER A 62 -6.79 17.69 -4.44
C SER A 62 -6.20 16.36 -4.00
N ARG A 63 -4.86 16.31 -4.00
CA ARG A 63 -4.11 15.19 -3.44
C ARG A 63 -2.86 15.73 -2.76
N THR A 64 -2.52 15.19 -1.60
CA THR A 64 -1.26 15.51 -0.94
C THR A 64 -0.09 14.82 -1.66
N PRO A 65 1.16 15.26 -1.43
CA PRO A 65 2.32 14.50 -1.87
C PRO A 65 2.32 13.09 -1.26
N LEU A 66 2.72 12.09 -2.05
CA LEU A 66 2.93 10.74 -1.54
C LEU A 66 4.22 10.70 -0.70
N VAL A 67 4.10 10.49 0.60
CA VAL A 67 5.23 10.54 1.54
C VAL A 67 5.70 9.14 1.87
N ARG A 68 7.00 8.86 1.66
CA ARG A 68 7.62 7.62 2.12
C ARG A 68 7.90 7.69 3.63
N ILE A 69 7.40 6.71 4.36
CA ILE A 69 7.69 6.53 5.78
C ILE A 69 8.89 5.60 5.94
N ALA A 70 9.96 6.13 6.55
CA ALA A 70 11.15 5.36 6.90
C ALA A 70 11.07 4.89 8.36
N GLY A 71 10.99 3.57 8.55
CA GLY A 71 10.90 2.93 9.88
C GLY A 71 9.51 3.03 10.49
N THR A 72 9.43 2.98 11.82
CA THR A 72 8.16 3.03 12.56
C THR A 72 7.62 4.46 12.66
N LEU A 73 6.32 4.61 12.44
CA LEU A 73 5.60 5.87 12.63
C LEU A 73 5.06 5.94 14.06
N ASN A 74 5.30 7.05 14.74
CA ASN A 74 4.69 7.37 16.02
C ASN A 74 3.88 8.67 15.87
N SER A 75 3.10 9.02 16.89
CA SER A 75 2.25 10.22 16.86
C SER A 75 3.02 11.51 16.53
N GLN A 76 4.18 11.72 17.14
CA GLN A 76 4.96 12.93 16.93
C GLN A 76 5.56 13.01 15.51
N ARG A 77 6.00 11.88 14.95
CA ARG A 77 6.44 11.80 13.55
C ARG A 77 5.26 11.96 12.59
N TYR A 78 4.09 11.46 12.93
CA TYR A 78 2.88 11.65 12.12
C TYR A 78 2.56 13.14 11.97
N ILE A 79 2.56 13.89 13.08
CA ILE A 79 2.32 15.33 13.06
C ILE A 79 3.42 16.07 12.28
N SER A 80 4.68 15.91 12.69
CA SER A 80 5.80 16.71 12.15
C SER A 80 6.27 16.32 10.74
N LYS A 81 6.00 15.10 10.28
CA LYS A 81 6.47 14.62 8.97
C LYS A 81 5.36 14.41 7.96
N LEU A 82 4.10 14.26 8.38
CA LEU A 82 2.97 14.01 7.48
C LEU A 82 1.99 15.18 7.51
N LEU A 83 1.41 15.50 8.67
CA LEU A 83 0.36 16.52 8.76
C LEU A 83 0.86 17.95 8.52
N GLU A 84 1.90 18.38 9.24
CA GLU A 84 2.47 19.73 9.10
C GLU A 84 2.84 20.09 7.66
N PRO A 85 3.61 19.27 6.91
CA PRO A 85 4.00 19.63 5.56
C PRO A 85 2.89 19.43 4.50
N ALA A 86 1.84 18.65 4.77
CA ALA A 86 0.88 18.25 3.75
C ALA A 86 -0.55 18.79 3.95
N VAL A 87 -0.93 19.16 5.17
CA VAL A 87 -2.32 19.52 5.53
C VAL A 87 -2.40 20.90 6.19
N LEU A 88 -1.35 21.35 6.86
CA LEU A 88 -1.31 22.67 7.48
C LEU A 88 -0.81 23.73 6.46
N PRO A 89 -1.41 24.94 6.43
CA PRO A 89 -0.98 26.03 5.55
C PRO A 89 0.42 26.55 5.87
#